data_AF-A0A7S0A418-F1
#
_entry.id   AF-A0A7S0A418-F1
#
_cell.length_a   1.000
_cell.length_b   1.000
_cell.length_c   1.000
_cell.angle_alpha   90.00
_cell.angle_beta   90.00
_cell.angle_gamma   90.00
#
_symmetry.space_group_name_H-M   'P 1'
#
loop_
_entity.id
_entity.type
_entity.pdbx_description
1 polymer ?
#
loop_
_entity_poly.entity_id
_entity_poly.type
_entity_poly.pdbx_seq_one_letter_code
_entity_poly.pdbx_strand_id
1 'polypeptide(L)'
;MAELEVQKGQAILQEMGGLLSHLQQERDDIKAEDDSLHAELAEHEQLMDRELHDIEILFRLRQGQVEVPQAAVVTDYSDAIVIDQEVVESRNRRIVELGKDKVGTMGTIKEFRKRLNLLQWEHKMLFLQTCDLEERTKDVHMLRVTKGLQSLLKGGEEGRNKADADLLERKIEHLNTTTQQKEASLKKQHAMSSHATKLRKMENGMLAKKLQELQQNVQQREHIKRLRAPQGGGAGGPGSREGERPRIVGGGGRIEESEGAIRAAQSAFRETRTRQGLLDAFRKHSEEIDVLRRELDRLRQRTFPSFVQLHEERPPNPDHYGP
;
A
#
# COMPACT_ATOMS: atom_id res chain seq x y z
N MET A 1 100.91 -36.92 -62.60
CA MET A 1 100.97 -37.03 -61.12
C MET A 1 99.82 -36.26 -60.48
N ALA A 2 99.62 -34.98 -60.79
CA ALA A 2 98.51 -34.18 -60.22
C ALA A 2 97.09 -34.72 -60.52
N GLU A 3 96.80 -35.21 -61.74
CA GLU A 3 95.44 -35.68 -62.10
C GLU A 3 95.01 -36.96 -61.37
N LEU A 4 95.95 -37.86 -61.06
CA LEU A 4 95.72 -39.12 -60.35
C LEU A 4 95.44 -38.89 -58.85
N GLU A 5 96.05 -37.86 -58.26
CA GLU A 5 95.78 -37.46 -56.87
C GLU A 5 94.41 -36.77 -56.75
N VAL A 6 94.03 -35.96 -57.75
CA VAL A 6 92.71 -35.33 -57.82
C VAL A 6 91.59 -36.38 -57.95
N GLN A 7 91.77 -37.41 -58.79
CA GLN A 7 90.80 -38.51 -58.92
C GLN A 7 90.66 -39.33 -57.63
N LYS A 8 91.77 -39.63 -56.95
CA LYS A 8 91.73 -40.31 -55.64
C LYS A 8 91.02 -39.45 -54.58
N GLY A 9 91.27 -38.14 -54.55
CA GLY A 9 90.56 -37.21 -53.67
C GLY A 9 89.07 -37.13 -53.97
N GLN A 10 88.66 -37.17 -55.24
CA GLN A 10 87.26 -37.22 -55.65
C GLN A 10 86.56 -38.53 -55.24
N ALA A 11 87.24 -39.68 -55.35
CA ALA A 11 86.68 -40.96 -54.90
C ALA A 11 86.45 -40.98 -53.38
N ILE A 12 87.42 -40.48 -52.60
CA ILE A 12 87.28 -40.36 -51.14
C ILE A 12 86.13 -39.41 -50.77
N LEU A 13 85.99 -38.28 -51.48
CA LEU A 13 84.87 -37.35 -51.28
C LEU A 13 83.51 -37.99 -51.58
N GLN A 14 83.41 -38.86 -52.58
CA GLN A 14 82.18 -39.59 -52.89
C GLN A 14 81.85 -40.63 -51.80
N GLU A 15 82.83 -41.41 -51.33
CA GLU A 15 82.65 -42.36 -50.23
C GLU A 15 82.24 -41.65 -48.94
N MET A 16 82.92 -40.55 -48.59
CA MET A 16 82.57 -39.73 -47.42
C MET A 16 81.18 -39.09 -47.58
N GLY A 17 80.80 -38.67 -48.78
CA GLY A 17 79.45 -38.16 -49.06
C GLY A 17 78.36 -39.22 -48.89
N GLY A 18 78.61 -40.47 -49.32
CA GLY A 18 77.69 -41.59 -49.14
C GLY A 18 77.50 -41.97 -47.67
N LEU A 19 78.60 -42.07 -46.90
CA LEU A 19 78.56 -42.30 -45.45
C LEU A 19 77.81 -41.18 -44.71
N LEU A 20 78.04 -39.92 -45.10
CA LEU A 20 77.36 -38.76 -44.52
C LEU A 20 75.85 -38.82 -44.79
N SER A 21 75.44 -39.16 -46.01
CA SER A 21 74.03 -39.34 -46.36
C SER A 21 73.37 -40.48 -45.58
N HIS A 22 74.07 -41.60 -45.37
CA HIS A 22 73.54 -42.72 -44.59
C HIS A 22 73.36 -42.35 -43.12
N LEU A 23 74.35 -41.70 -42.51
CA LEU A 23 74.25 -41.22 -41.12
C LEU A 23 73.19 -40.12 -40.95
N GLN A 24 72.98 -39.28 -41.97
CA GLN A 24 71.88 -38.31 -41.98
C GLN A 24 70.51 -39.00 -42.01
N GLN A 25 70.38 -40.04 -42.83
CA GLN A 25 69.15 -40.82 -42.90
C GLN A 25 68.85 -41.54 -41.57
N GLU A 26 69.83 -42.22 -40.98
CA GLU A 26 69.67 -42.86 -39.66
C GLU A 26 69.32 -41.84 -38.56
N ARG A 27 69.94 -40.65 -38.59
CA ARG A 27 69.59 -39.56 -37.67
C ARG A 27 68.14 -39.11 -37.85
N ASP A 28 67.69 -38.99 -39.10
CA ASP A 28 66.34 -38.51 -39.40
C ASP A 28 65.29 -39.57 -39.08
N ASP A 29 65.59 -40.85 -39.28
CA ASP A 29 64.75 -41.98 -38.88
C ASP A 29 64.63 -42.06 -37.34
N ILE A 30 65.74 -41.98 -36.61
CA ILE A 30 65.73 -41.99 -35.13
C ILE A 30 64.98 -40.76 -34.58
N LYS A 31 65.13 -39.60 -35.22
CA LYS A 31 64.37 -38.40 -34.83
C LYS A 31 62.88 -38.55 -35.09
N ALA A 32 62.49 -39.15 -36.21
CA ALA A 32 61.09 -39.41 -36.49
C ALA A 32 60.48 -40.38 -35.47
N GLU A 33 61.24 -41.41 -35.07
CA GLU A 33 60.84 -42.33 -34.00
C GLU A 33 60.73 -41.61 -32.64
N ASP A 34 61.72 -40.78 -32.29
CA ASP A 34 61.71 -39.98 -31.07
C ASP A 34 60.51 -39.01 -31.04
N ASP A 35 60.25 -38.30 -32.14
CA ASP A 35 59.10 -37.41 -32.27
C ASP A 35 57.77 -38.18 -32.14
N SER A 36 57.69 -39.40 -32.68
CA SER A 36 56.50 -40.25 -32.56
C SER A 36 56.26 -40.72 -31.13
N LEU A 37 57.32 -41.15 -30.42
CA LEU A 37 57.23 -41.58 -29.03
C LEU A 37 56.88 -40.41 -28.11
N HIS A 38 57.40 -39.22 -28.37
CA HIS A 38 57.02 -38.02 -27.63
C HIS A 38 55.54 -37.66 -27.84
N ALA A 39 55.02 -37.84 -29.06
CA ALA A 39 53.59 -37.63 -29.34
C ALA A 39 52.71 -38.64 -28.59
N GLU A 40 53.06 -39.92 -28.63
CA GLU A 40 52.33 -40.98 -27.89
C GLU A 40 52.35 -40.74 -26.38
N LEU A 41 53.49 -40.33 -25.83
CA LEU A 41 53.64 -40.03 -24.41
C LEU A 41 52.78 -38.83 -24.01
N ALA A 42 52.74 -37.77 -24.82
CA ALA A 42 51.89 -36.60 -24.58
C ALA A 42 50.38 -36.94 -24.63
N GLU A 43 49.96 -37.81 -25.55
CA GLU A 43 48.58 -38.30 -25.60
C GLU A 43 48.23 -39.13 -24.37
N HIS A 44 49.15 -39.98 -23.92
CA HIS A 44 48.94 -40.81 -22.73
C HIS A 44 48.87 -39.97 -21.44
N GLU A 45 49.72 -38.95 -21.30
CA GLU A 45 49.64 -38.01 -20.17
C GLU A 45 48.30 -37.28 -20.13
N GLN A 46 47.78 -36.82 -21.28
CA GLN A 46 46.47 -36.18 -21.36
C GLN A 46 45.32 -37.14 -21.00
N LEU A 47 45.41 -38.41 -21.40
CA LEU A 47 44.43 -39.43 -21.01
C LEU A 47 44.48 -39.68 -19.51
N MET A 48 45.68 -39.87 -18.95
CA MET A 48 45.86 -40.07 -17.51
C MET A 48 45.31 -38.88 -16.71
N ASP A 49 45.57 -37.65 -17.15
CA ASP A 49 45.03 -36.45 -16.51
C ASP A 49 43.50 -36.42 -16.55
N ARG A 50 42.86 -36.87 -17.63
CA ARG A 50 41.39 -36.95 -17.68
C ARG A 50 40.88 -38.00 -16.70
N GLU A 51 41.39 -39.21 -16.76
CA GLU A 51 40.93 -40.33 -15.93
C GLU A 51 41.22 -40.12 -14.43
N LEU A 52 42.32 -39.44 -14.08
CA LEU A 52 42.66 -39.10 -12.69
C LEU A 52 41.69 -38.08 -12.07
N HIS A 53 41.13 -37.19 -12.89
CA HIS A 53 40.26 -36.11 -12.42
C HIS A 53 38.77 -36.35 -12.71
N ASP A 54 38.43 -37.35 -13.53
CA ASP A 54 37.05 -37.74 -13.82
C ASP A 54 36.49 -38.63 -12.70
N ILE A 55 36.19 -37.99 -11.58
CA ILE A 55 35.63 -38.65 -10.40
C ILE A 55 34.10 -38.45 -10.41
N GLU A 56 33.37 -39.53 -10.64
CA GLU A 56 31.91 -39.52 -10.48
C GLU A 56 31.52 -39.55 -8.99
N ILE A 57 30.91 -38.48 -8.50
CA ILE A 57 30.42 -38.37 -7.12
C ILE A 57 28.89 -38.32 -7.11
N LEU A 58 28.27 -39.29 -6.44
CA LEU A 58 26.82 -39.35 -6.30
C LEU A 58 26.35 -38.51 -5.09
N PHE A 59 25.61 -37.44 -5.36
CA PHE A 59 24.97 -36.62 -4.32
C PHE A 59 23.52 -37.03 -4.07
N ARG A 60 23.11 -37.02 -2.80
CA ARG A 60 21.70 -37.11 -2.40
C ARG A 60 21.23 -35.76 -1.88
N LEU A 61 20.55 -35.00 -2.72
CA LEU A 61 19.99 -33.68 -2.38
C LEU A 61 18.51 -33.80 -2.01
N ARG A 62 18.04 -32.94 -1.12
CA ARG A 62 16.60 -32.85 -0.79
C ARG A 62 15.87 -31.96 -1.79
N GLN A 63 14.57 -32.23 -2.00
CA GLN A 63 13.69 -31.36 -2.77
C GLN A 63 13.68 -29.96 -2.14
N GLY A 64 14.06 -28.94 -2.92
CA GLY A 64 14.27 -27.56 -2.47
C GLY A 64 15.73 -27.10 -2.43
N GLN A 65 16.70 -28.01 -2.57
CA GLN A 65 18.13 -27.69 -2.78
C GLN A 65 18.52 -27.72 -4.27
N VAL A 66 17.58 -28.07 -5.14
CA VAL A 66 17.74 -28.14 -6.59
C VAL A 66 16.85 -27.06 -7.19
N GLU A 67 17.45 -26.07 -7.84
CA GLU A 67 16.75 -24.96 -8.51
C GLU A 67 16.33 -25.29 -9.95
N VAL A 68 16.82 -26.41 -10.50
CA VAL A 68 16.47 -26.87 -11.85
C VAL A 68 14.99 -27.26 -11.91
N PRO A 69 14.22 -26.74 -12.90
CA PRO A 69 12.80 -27.06 -13.03
C PRO A 69 12.60 -28.56 -13.30
N GLN A 70 11.72 -29.19 -12.51
CA GLN A 70 11.47 -30.63 -12.63
C GLN A 70 10.56 -30.97 -13.81
N ALA A 71 11.05 -31.80 -14.74
CA ALA A 71 10.26 -32.38 -15.83
C ALA A 71 9.64 -33.72 -15.40
N ALA A 72 8.49 -34.08 -16.00
CA ALA A 72 7.71 -35.24 -15.59
C ALA A 72 8.33 -36.61 -15.94
N VAL A 73 9.32 -36.65 -16.84
CA VAL A 73 9.89 -37.91 -17.37
C VAL A 73 11.36 -38.05 -16.98
N VAL A 74 12.22 -37.14 -17.45
CA VAL A 74 13.63 -37.04 -17.05
C VAL A 74 13.97 -35.56 -16.92
N THR A 75 14.48 -35.15 -15.76
CA THR A 75 15.07 -33.83 -15.55
C THR A 75 16.46 -33.79 -16.13
N ASP A 76 16.70 -32.85 -17.04
CA ASP A 76 18.03 -32.60 -17.58
C ASP A 76 18.87 -31.82 -16.57
N TYR A 77 20.03 -32.36 -16.22
CA TYR A 77 21.02 -31.74 -15.32
C TYR A 77 22.32 -31.38 -16.05
N SER A 78 22.34 -31.42 -17.38
CA SER A 78 23.57 -31.18 -18.17
C SER A 78 24.18 -29.78 -17.94
N ASP A 79 23.35 -28.80 -17.61
CA ASP A 79 23.75 -27.41 -17.29
C ASP A 79 23.74 -27.12 -15.78
N ALA A 80 23.54 -28.15 -14.95
CA ALA A 80 23.49 -27.97 -13.50
C ALA A 80 24.90 -27.83 -12.92
N ILE A 81 25.09 -26.80 -12.10
CA ILE A 81 26.33 -26.56 -11.37
C ILE A 81 26.12 -26.73 -9.87
N VAL A 82 27.11 -27.30 -9.18
CA VAL A 82 27.12 -27.40 -7.73
C VAL A 82 27.73 -26.12 -7.15
N ILE A 83 26.97 -25.44 -6.29
CA ILE A 83 27.40 -24.20 -5.63
C ILE A 83 27.43 -24.44 -4.13
N ASP A 84 28.46 -23.92 -3.46
CA ASP A 84 28.53 -23.91 -2.00
C ASP A 84 27.38 -23.08 -1.40
N GLN A 85 26.69 -23.67 -0.42
CA GLN A 85 25.59 -23.06 0.31
C GLN A 85 26.02 -21.74 0.97
N GLU A 86 27.25 -21.64 1.47
CA GLU A 86 27.73 -20.43 2.16
C GLU A 86 27.71 -19.19 1.25
N VAL A 87 28.05 -19.36 -0.04
CA VAL A 87 28.05 -18.29 -1.03
C VAL A 87 26.63 -17.78 -1.26
N VAL A 88 25.67 -18.69 -1.41
CA VAL A 88 24.25 -18.35 -1.63
C VAL A 88 23.68 -17.66 -0.40
N GLU A 89 23.93 -18.20 0.80
CA GLU A 89 23.45 -17.62 2.06
C GLU A 89 24.07 -16.24 2.35
N SER A 90 25.36 -16.07 2.07
CA SER A 90 26.05 -14.78 2.19
C SER A 90 25.42 -13.73 1.27
N ARG A 91 25.19 -14.07 0.00
CA ARG A 91 24.52 -13.18 -0.97
C ARG A 91 23.08 -12.87 -0.55
N ASN A 92 22.33 -13.87 -0.10
CA ASN A 92 20.96 -13.68 0.36
C ASN A 92 20.88 -12.77 1.59
N ARG A 93 21.79 -12.93 2.57
CA ARG A 93 21.92 -12.01 3.70
C ARG A 93 22.17 -10.58 3.23
N ARG A 94 23.10 -10.40 2.28
CA ARG A 94 23.40 -9.09 1.70
C ARG A 94 22.22 -8.47 0.95
N ILE A 95 21.46 -9.27 0.19
CA ILE A 95 20.25 -8.81 -0.51
C ILE A 95 19.21 -8.30 0.50
N VAL A 96 19.01 -9.03 1.60
CA VAL A 96 18.07 -8.63 2.65
C VAL A 96 18.52 -7.34 3.34
N GLU A 97 19.82 -7.17 3.62
CA GLU A 97 20.38 -5.93 4.15
C GLU A 97 20.12 -4.73 3.23
N LEU A 98 20.46 -4.86 1.94
CA LEU A 98 20.20 -3.82 0.94
C LEU A 98 18.70 -3.52 0.80
N GLY A 99 17.85 -4.54 0.92
CA GLY A 99 16.41 -4.40 0.96
C GLY A 99 15.95 -3.55 2.15
N LYS A 100 16.49 -3.78 3.35
CA LYS A 100 16.21 -2.98 4.54
C LYS A 100 16.64 -1.53 4.36
N ASP A 101 17.84 -1.29 3.82
CA ASP A 101 18.36 0.06 3.57
C ASP A 101 17.49 0.82 2.55
N LYS A 102 17.04 0.13 1.50
CA LYS A 102 16.12 0.70 0.51
C LYS A 102 14.79 1.09 1.15
N VAL A 103 14.22 0.23 2.00
CA VAL A 103 12.98 0.53 2.72
C VAL A 103 13.18 1.69 3.70
N GLY A 104 14.31 1.75 4.40
CA GLY A 104 14.68 2.88 5.25
C GLY A 104 14.73 4.19 4.45
N THR A 105 15.41 4.18 3.31
CA THR A 105 15.48 5.32 2.40
C THR A 105 14.08 5.73 1.90
N MET A 106 13.24 4.78 1.51
CA MET A 106 11.85 5.05 1.13
C MET A 106 11.03 5.67 2.28
N GLY A 107 11.29 5.26 3.52
CA GLY A 107 10.72 5.86 4.73
C GLY A 107 11.09 7.34 4.85
N THR A 108 12.38 7.68 4.72
CA THR A 108 12.84 9.08 4.76
C THR A 108 12.23 9.92 3.64
N ILE A 109 12.12 9.39 2.41
CA ILE A 109 11.48 10.08 1.27
C ILE A 109 10.00 10.36 1.55
N LYS A 110 9.29 9.39 2.16
CA LYS A 110 7.88 9.56 2.54
C LYS A 110 7.72 10.69 3.56
N GLU A 111 8.58 10.73 4.59
CA GLU A 111 8.55 11.79 5.60
C GLU A 111 8.89 13.16 5.02
N PHE A 112 9.90 13.21 4.14
CA PHE A 112 10.24 14.43 3.40
C PHE A 112 9.06 14.96 2.58
N ARG A 113 8.36 14.09 1.83
CA ARG A 113 7.17 14.48 1.05
C ARG A 113 6.04 14.99 1.93
N LYS A 114 5.79 14.36 3.08
CA LYS A 114 4.79 14.85 4.05
C LYS A 114 5.13 16.26 4.54
N ARG A 115 6.40 16.48 4.90
CA ARG A 115 6.87 17.80 5.36
C ARG A 115 6.78 18.85 4.25
N LEU A 116 7.14 18.49 3.01
CA LEU A 116 7.03 19.38 1.85
C LEU A 116 5.57 19.79 1.60
N ASN A 117 4.63 18.84 1.65
CA ASN A 117 3.21 19.13 1.48
C ASN A 117 2.68 20.07 2.58
N LEU A 118 3.09 19.85 3.83
CA LEU A 118 2.74 20.74 4.94
C LEU A 118 3.28 22.16 4.68
N LEU A 119 4.56 22.27 4.31
CA LEU A 119 5.19 23.55 4.03
C LEU A 119 4.53 24.29 2.85
N GLN A 120 4.14 23.58 1.80
CA GLN A 120 3.41 24.16 0.67
C GLN A 120 2.03 24.68 1.08
N TRP A 121 1.34 23.95 1.97
CA TRP A 121 0.07 24.40 2.54
C TRP A 121 0.26 25.65 3.40
N GLU A 122 1.27 25.67 4.28
CA GLU A 122 1.62 26.83 5.11
C GLU A 122 1.94 28.06 4.25
N HIS A 123 2.74 27.88 3.20
CA HIS A 123 3.05 28.95 2.24
C HIS A 123 1.78 29.49 1.59
N LYS A 124 0.87 28.62 1.12
CA LYS A 124 -0.39 29.04 0.51
C LYS A 124 -1.29 29.79 1.50
N MET A 125 -1.34 29.33 2.75
CA MET A 125 -2.10 29.99 3.81
C MET A 125 -1.53 31.38 4.11
N LEU A 126 -0.21 31.51 4.30
CA LEU A 126 0.45 32.79 4.56
C LEU A 126 0.28 33.76 3.37
N PHE A 127 0.33 33.25 2.14
CA PHE A 127 0.07 34.05 0.95
C PHE A 127 -1.36 34.61 0.96
N LEU A 128 -2.36 33.78 1.24
CA LEU A 128 -3.76 34.23 1.33
C LEU A 128 -3.97 35.25 2.46
N GLN A 129 -3.32 35.06 3.61
CA GLN A 129 -3.35 36.03 4.72
C GLN A 129 -2.72 37.36 4.31
N THR A 130 -1.63 37.31 3.54
CA THR A 130 -0.98 38.52 3.03
C THR A 130 -1.92 39.28 2.09
N CYS A 131 -2.56 38.58 1.14
CA CYS A 131 -3.54 39.19 0.24
C CYS A 131 -4.73 39.80 1.00
N ASP A 132 -5.27 39.12 2.02
CA ASP A 132 -6.36 39.65 2.86
C ASP A 132 -5.92 40.92 3.61
N LEU A 133 -4.71 40.94 4.16
CA LEU A 133 -4.17 42.14 4.83
C LEU A 133 -3.94 43.29 3.84
N GLU A 134 -3.45 43.02 2.64
CA GLU A 134 -3.30 44.02 1.58
C GLU A 134 -4.66 44.59 1.16
N GLU A 135 -5.68 43.75 0.99
CA GLU A 135 -7.04 44.18 0.69
C GLU A 135 -7.64 45.03 1.79
N ARG A 136 -7.55 44.61 3.06
CA ARG A 136 -8.02 45.41 4.20
C ARG A 136 -7.30 46.74 4.29
N THR A 137 -6.01 46.75 3.98
CA THR A 137 -5.22 47.98 3.92
C THR A 137 -5.78 48.91 2.84
N LYS A 138 -6.06 48.41 1.63
CA LYS A 138 -6.69 49.19 0.56
C LYS A 138 -8.07 49.70 0.97
N ASP A 139 -8.89 48.87 1.62
CA ASP A 139 -10.21 49.25 2.09
C ASP A 139 -10.14 50.42 3.09
N VAL A 140 -9.18 50.40 4.02
CA VAL A 140 -8.96 51.52 4.95
C VAL A 140 -8.50 52.78 4.22
N HIS A 141 -7.55 52.67 3.29
CA HIS A 141 -7.03 53.82 2.55
C HIS A 141 -8.10 54.50 1.69
N MET A 142 -8.99 53.71 1.08
CA MET A 142 -10.04 54.23 0.21
C MET A 142 -11.29 54.65 1.00
N LEU A 143 -11.35 54.41 2.32
CA LEU A 143 -12.56 54.57 3.12
C LEU A 143 -12.99 56.03 3.17
N ARG A 144 -14.21 56.31 2.72
CA ARG A 144 -14.81 57.63 2.89
C ARG A 144 -15.37 57.78 4.31
N VAL A 145 -14.81 58.70 5.07
CA VAL A 145 -15.31 59.06 6.41
C VAL A 145 -16.70 59.72 6.29
N THR A 146 -17.74 59.05 6.81
CA THR A 146 -19.12 59.56 6.85
C THR A 146 -19.47 60.17 8.21
N LYS A 147 -20.50 61.02 8.27
CA LYS A 147 -20.97 61.63 9.54
C LYS A 147 -21.39 60.60 10.59
N GLY A 148 -21.98 59.47 10.17
CA GLY A 148 -22.32 58.35 11.06
C GLY A 148 -21.07 57.70 11.67
N LEU A 149 -20.04 57.43 10.84
CA LEU A 149 -18.76 56.90 11.32
C LEU A 149 -18.05 57.89 12.27
N GLN A 150 -18.15 59.19 12.00
CA GLN A 150 -17.65 60.23 12.92
C GLN A 150 -18.40 60.26 14.24
N SER A 151 -19.72 60.04 14.24
CA SER A 151 -20.52 59.93 15.47
C SER A 151 -20.14 58.70 16.29
N LEU A 152 -19.88 57.58 15.59
CA LEU A 152 -19.41 56.33 16.20
C LEU A 152 -18.01 56.52 16.83
N LEU A 153 -17.06 57.09 16.08
CA LEU A 153 -15.70 57.40 16.55
C LEU A 153 -15.67 58.43 17.71
N LYS A 154 -16.68 59.29 17.80
CA LYS A 154 -16.84 60.27 18.89
C LYS A 154 -17.54 59.67 20.13
N GLY A 155 -17.81 58.36 20.15
CA GLY A 155 -18.31 57.65 21.33
C GLY A 155 -19.79 57.88 21.67
N GLY A 156 -20.58 58.46 20.76
CA GLY A 156 -21.98 58.83 21.05
C GLY A 156 -22.91 57.63 21.31
N GLU A 157 -22.59 56.45 20.79
CA GLU A 157 -23.41 55.22 20.93
C GLU A 157 -22.77 54.13 21.81
N GLU A 158 -21.52 54.32 22.27
CA GLU A 158 -20.78 53.29 23.03
C GLU A 158 -21.43 52.95 24.37
N GLY A 159 -22.06 53.92 25.04
CA GLY A 159 -22.73 53.70 26.33
C GLY A 159 -23.95 52.77 26.23
N ARG A 160 -24.70 52.85 25.13
CA ARG A 160 -25.89 52.01 24.92
C ARG A 160 -25.49 50.59 24.49
N ASN A 161 -24.53 50.49 23.59
CA ASN A 161 -24.02 49.21 23.12
C ASN A 161 -23.31 48.43 24.23
N LYS A 162 -22.61 49.11 25.15
CA LYS A 162 -21.99 48.47 26.31
C LYS A 162 -23.02 47.95 27.31
N ALA A 163 -24.08 48.72 27.59
CA ALA A 163 -25.15 48.27 28.46
C ALA A 163 -25.91 47.05 27.89
N ASP A 164 -26.16 47.06 26.57
CA ASP A 164 -26.79 45.93 25.89
C ASP A 164 -25.86 44.70 25.84
N ALA A 165 -24.54 44.89 25.67
CA ALA A 165 -23.55 43.83 25.75
C ALA A 165 -23.49 43.18 27.15
N ASP A 166 -23.42 43.99 28.20
CA ASP A 166 -23.40 43.51 29.59
C ASP A 166 -24.68 42.72 29.94
N LEU A 167 -25.83 43.14 29.40
CA LEU A 167 -27.11 42.42 29.58
C LEU A 167 -27.11 41.07 28.85
N LEU A 168 -26.58 41.02 27.63
CA LEU A 168 -26.45 39.78 26.86
C LEU A 168 -25.46 38.81 27.51
N GLU A 169 -24.34 39.29 28.04
CA GLU A 169 -23.37 38.47 28.77
C GLU A 169 -24.01 37.80 30.00
N ARG A 170 -24.74 38.57 30.81
CA ARG A 170 -25.49 38.03 31.96
C ARG A 170 -26.52 36.99 31.54
N LYS A 171 -27.18 37.20 30.39
CA LYS A 171 -28.15 36.25 29.84
C LYS A 171 -27.48 34.95 29.38
N ILE A 172 -26.31 35.04 28.75
CA ILE A 172 -25.52 33.89 28.33
C ILE A 172 -25.05 33.08 29.55
N GLU A 173 -24.58 33.75 30.60
CA GLU A 173 -24.14 33.09 31.83
C GLU A 173 -25.30 32.36 32.53
N HIS A 174 -26.47 32.98 32.60
CA HIS A 174 -27.67 32.35 33.13
C HIS A 174 -28.12 31.12 32.31
N LEU A 175 -28.05 31.21 30.97
CA LEU A 175 -28.37 30.08 30.11
C LEU A 175 -27.37 28.94 30.29
N ASN A 176 -26.06 29.24 30.35
CA ASN A 176 -25.01 28.25 30.54
C ASN A 176 -25.17 27.48 31.86
N THR A 177 -25.38 28.20 32.96
CA THR A 177 -25.62 27.59 34.29
C THR A 177 -26.86 26.70 34.28
N THR A 178 -27.96 27.16 33.67
CA THR A 178 -29.19 26.37 33.51
C THR A 178 -28.96 25.11 32.66
N THR A 179 -28.23 25.21 31.55
CA THR A 179 -27.91 24.07 30.70
C THR A 179 -27.01 23.06 31.40
N GLN A 180 -26.01 23.51 32.15
CA GLN A 180 -25.14 22.62 32.93
C GLN A 180 -25.91 21.85 34.00
N GLN A 181 -26.84 22.50 34.70
CA GLN A 181 -27.71 21.83 35.68
C GLN A 181 -28.59 20.75 35.02
N LYS A 182 -29.18 21.07 33.86
CA LYS A 182 -29.97 20.10 33.07
C LYS A 182 -29.10 18.92 32.61
N GLU A 183 -27.90 19.19 32.11
CA GLU A 183 -26.96 18.17 31.67
C GLU A 183 -26.55 17.24 32.82
N ALA A 184 -26.28 17.77 34.01
CA ALA A 184 -25.96 16.99 35.20
C ALA A 184 -27.12 16.06 35.61
N SER A 185 -28.36 16.57 35.58
CA SER A 185 -29.56 15.77 35.85
C SER A 185 -29.74 14.63 34.84
N LEU A 186 -29.60 14.93 33.54
CA LEU A 186 -29.68 13.93 32.47
C LEU A 186 -28.57 12.88 32.57
N LYS A 187 -27.33 13.28 32.90
CA LYS A 187 -26.23 12.34 33.14
C LYS A 187 -26.56 11.38 34.29
N LYS A 188 -27.13 11.87 35.39
CA LYS A 188 -27.56 11.05 36.51
C LYS A 188 -28.67 10.06 36.10
N GLN A 189 -29.67 10.52 35.36
CA GLN A 189 -30.74 9.66 34.83
C GLN A 189 -30.19 8.58 33.88
N HIS A 190 -29.28 8.95 32.98
CA HIS A 190 -28.63 8.01 32.06
C HIS A 190 -27.82 6.94 32.82
N ALA A 191 -27.07 7.33 33.85
CA ALA A 191 -26.34 6.38 34.69
C ALA A 191 -27.26 5.38 35.39
N MET A 192 -28.38 5.85 35.96
CA MET A 192 -29.40 4.99 36.58
C MET A 192 -30.02 4.01 35.58
N SER A 193 -30.43 4.50 34.40
CA SER A 193 -31.03 3.67 33.35
C SER A 193 -30.03 2.65 32.78
N SER A 194 -28.77 3.04 32.61
CA SER A 194 -27.69 2.16 32.17
C SER A 194 -27.44 1.03 33.17
N HIS A 195 -27.39 1.34 34.46
CA HIS A 195 -27.27 0.35 35.52
C HIS A 195 -28.46 -0.63 35.54
N ALA A 196 -29.69 -0.12 35.44
CA ALA A 196 -30.89 -0.94 35.36
C ALA A 196 -30.86 -1.89 34.14
N THR A 197 -30.40 -1.40 32.99
CA THR A 197 -30.28 -2.21 31.77
C THR A 197 -29.23 -3.31 31.92
N LYS A 198 -28.10 -3.06 32.59
CA LYS A 198 -27.08 -4.08 32.89
C LYS A 198 -27.65 -5.20 33.76
N LEU A 199 -28.34 -4.85 34.84
CA LEU A 199 -29.01 -5.81 35.73
C LEU A 199 -30.01 -6.68 34.96
N ARG A 200 -30.90 -6.06 34.16
CA ARG A 200 -31.88 -6.78 33.35
C ARG A 200 -31.23 -7.68 32.30
N LYS A 201 -30.12 -7.26 31.69
CA LYS A 201 -29.35 -8.12 30.77
C LYS A 201 -28.74 -9.34 31.47
N MET A 202 -28.22 -9.18 32.69
CA MET A 202 -27.70 -10.31 33.48
C MET A 202 -28.81 -11.27 33.86
N GLU A 203 -29.94 -10.76 34.34
CA GLU A 203 -31.14 -11.54 34.65
C GLU A 203 -31.63 -12.33 33.42
N ASN A 204 -31.80 -11.66 32.28
CA ASN A 204 -32.18 -12.31 31.02
C ASN A 204 -31.16 -13.37 30.58
N GLY A 205 -29.86 -13.13 30.77
CA GLY A 205 -28.82 -14.10 30.48
C GLY A 205 -28.91 -15.36 31.37
N MET A 206 -29.22 -15.19 32.66
CA MET A 206 -29.47 -16.32 33.56
C MET A 206 -30.73 -17.09 33.17
N LEU A 207 -31.81 -16.39 32.83
CA LEU A 207 -33.06 -17.00 32.37
C LEU A 207 -32.84 -17.78 31.07
N ALA A 208 -32.05 -17.26 30.13
CA ALA A 208 -31.72 -17.94 28.88
C ALA A 208 -30.96 -19.26 29.13
N LYS A 209 -29.99 -19.27 30.06
CA LYS A 209 -29.27 -20.50 30.47
C LYS A 209 -30.22 -21.53 31.08
N LYS A 210 -31.08 -21.11 32.02
CA LYS A 210 -32.09 -21.99 32.61
C LYS A 210 -33.05 -22.56 31.56
N LEU A 211 -33.46 -21.74 30.59
CA LEU A 211 -34.33 -22.16 29.50
C LEU A 211 -33.63 -23.19 28.61
N GLN A 212 -32.34 -23.00 28.30
CA GLN A 212 -31.54 -23.98 27.56
C GLN A 212 -31.41 -25.31 28.30
N GLU A 213 -31.12 -25.29 29.61
CA GLU A 213 -31.06 -26.50 30.45
C GLU A 213 -32.40 -27.23 30.49
N LEU A 214 -33.51 -26.50 30.68
CA LEU A 214 -34.85 -27.08 30.65
C LEU A 214 -35.18 -27.67 29.27
N GLN A 215 -34.81 -26.98 28.20
CA GLN A 215 -35.03 -27.46 26.84
C GLN A 215 -34.23 -28.75 26.56
N GLN A 216 -32.97 -28.83 27.01
CA GLN A 216 -32.18 -30.06 26.93
C GLN A 216 -32.81 -31.20 27.74
N ASN A 217 -33.28 -30.93 28.96
CA ASN A 217 -33.99 -31.91 29.77
C ASN A 217 -35.28 -32.41 29.09
N VAL A 218 -36.05 -31.51 28.45
CA VAL A 218 -37.25 -31.88 27.68
C VAL A 218 -36.88 -32.73 26.47
N GLN A 219 -35.86 -32.34 25.70
CA GLN A 219 -35.37 -33.13 24.57
C GLN A 219 -34.89 -34.53 25.00
N GLN A 220 -34.19 -34.64 26.12
CA GLN A 220 -33.78 -35.92 26.70
C GLN A 220 -35.00 -36.75 27.12
N ARG A 221 -36.00 -36.15 27.79
CA ARG A 221 -37.24 -36.84 28.17
C ARG A 221 -38.05 -37.28 26.95
N GLU A 222 -38.14 -36.46 25.92
CA GLU A 222 -38.77 -36.81 24.65
C GLU A 222 -38.01 -37.94 23.95
N HIS A 223 -36.68 -37.91 23.94
CA HIS A 223 -35.85 -38.96 23.39
C HIS A 223 -36.02 -40.29 24.14
N ILE A 224 -36.03 -40.26 25.48
CA ILE A 224 -36.33 -41.43 26.31
C ILE A 224 -37.75 -41.94 26.05
N LYS A 225 -38.75 -41.05 25.92
CA LYS A 225 -40.14 -41.44 25.61
C LYS A 225 -40.26 -42.06 24.21
N ARG A 226 -39.47 -41.59 23.23
CA ARG A 226 -39.38 -42.18 21.89
C ARG A 226 -38.66 -43.54 21.89
N LEU A 227 -37.62 -43.71 22.71
CA LEU A 227 -36.90 -44.99 22.86
C LEU A 227 -37.67 -46.03 23.69
N ARG A 228 -38.51 -45.58 24.63
CA ARG A 228 -39.35 -46.44 25.50
C ARG A 228 -40.74 -46.69 24.91
N ALA A 229 -41.00 -46.29 23.66
CA ALA A 229 -42.21 -46.65 22.95
C ALA A 229 -42.09 -48.10 22.43
N PRO A 230 -42.84 -49.07 22.97
CA PRO A 230 -42.95 -50.39 22.33
C PRO A 230 -43.70 -50.26 21.00
N GLN A 231 -43.19 -50.99 20.00
CA GLN A 231 -43.92 -51.35 18.79
C GLN A 231 -45.13 -52.22 19.19
N GLY A 232 -46.35 -51.66 19.15
CA GLY A 232 -47.56 -52.45 19.44
C GLY A 232 -48.85 -51.64 19.61
N GLY A 233 -49.64 -51.58 18.52
CA GLY A 233 -51.06 -51.96 18.48
C GLY A 233 -52.14 -51.11 19.21
N GLY A 234 -52.98 -50.46 18.39
CA GLY A 234 -54.42 -50.22 18.62
C GLY A 234 -54.81 -49.10 19.60
N ALA A 235 -55.94 -48.40 19.51
CA ALA A 235 -56.97 -48.15 18.49
C ALA A 235 -57.98 -47.18 19.16
N GLY A 236 -58.49 -46.20 18.40
CA GLY A 236 -59.59 -45.27 18.76
C GLY A 236 -59.10 -43.98 19.43
N GLY A 237 -59.15 -42.78 18.84
CA GLY A 237 -60.19 -42.14 18.01
C GLY A 237 -60.76 -40.93 18.80
N PRO A 238 -61.36 -39.90 18.18
CA PRO A 238 -60.90 -39.07 17.07
C PRO A 238 -60.84 -37.56 17.47
N GLY A 239 -60.04 -36.78 16.73
CA GLY A 239 -60.32 -35.35 16.51
C GLY A 239 -59.82 -34.35 17.56
N SER A 240 -58.63 -33.79 17.33
CA SER A 240 -58.37 -32.35 17.52
C SER A 240 -57.10 -31.97 16.77
N ARG A 241 -57.35 -31.43 15.57
CA ARG A 241 -56.47 -30.67 14.67
C ARG A 241 -55.08 -30.35 15.23
N GLU A 242 -54.06 -30.96 14.63
CA GLU A 242 -52.72 -30.37 14.55
C GLU A 242 -52.87 -28.96 13.97
N GLY A 243 -52.73 -27.96 14.83
CA GLY A 243 -52.52 -26.59 14.41
C GLY A 243 -51.16 -26.52 13.74
N GLU A 244 -51.16 -26.62 12.41
CA GLU A 244 -50.07 -26.13 11.58
C GLU A 244 -49.70 -24.72 12.06
N ARG A 245 -48.52 -24.61 12.69
CA ARG A 245 -47.90 -23.30 12.85
C ARG A 245 -47.56 -22.84 11.44
N PRO A 246 -48.08 -21.68 10.98
CA PRO A 246 -47.74 -21.19 9.66
C PRO A 246 -46.22 -21.01 9.61
N ARG A 247 -45.58 -21.73 8.68
CA ARG A 247 -44.24 -21.39 8.23
C ARG A 247 -44.38 -20.02 7.57
N ILE A 248 -44.02 -18.98 8.31
CA ILE A 248 -43.64 -17.72 7.71
C ILE A 248 -42.40 -18.04 6.88
N VAL A 249 -42.62 -18.25 5.58
CA VAL A 249 -41.61 -18.12 4.54
C VAL A 249 -41.29 -16.63 4.47
N GLY A 250 -40.53 -16.17 5.46
CA GLY A 250 -39.78 -14.93 5.35
C GLY A 250 -38.61 -15.25 4.44
N GLY A 251 -38.73 -14.83 3.17
CA GLY A 251 -37.63 -14.82 2.22
C GLY A 251 -36.45 -14.07 2.82
N GLY A 252 -35.50 -14.83 3.32
CA GLY A 252 -34.22 -14.36 3.82
C GLY A 252 -33.24 -15.46 3.50
N GLY A 253 -32.91 -15.58 2.21
CA GLY A 253 -31.80 -16.40 1.78
C GLY A 253 -30.61 -16.03 2.65
N ARG A 254 -30.14 -17.00 3.45
CA ARG A 254 -28.87 -16.90 4.14
C ARG A 254 -27.81 -16.97 3.04
N ILE A 255 -27.49 -15.82 2.46
CA ILE A 255 -26.22 -15.67 1.75
C ILE A 255 -25.19 -15.80 2.87
N GLU A 256 -24.42 -16.88 2.86
CA GLU A 256 -23.19 -16.96 3.64
C GLU A 256 -22.21 -15.95 3.04
N GLU A 257 -22.48 -14.67 3.25
CA GLU A 257 -21.54 -13.61 2.94
C GLU A 257 -20.42 -13.73 3.97
N SER A 258 -19.22 -14.02 3.47
CA SER A 258 -17.99 -13.97 4.26
C SER A 258 -18.00 -12.72 5.14
N GLU A 259 -17.91 -12.88 6.47
CA GLU A 259 -17.93 -11.76 7.42
C GLU A 259 -16.86 -10.70 7.08
N GLY A 260 -15.78 -11.11 6.41
CA GLY A 260 -14.76 -10.22 5.88
C GLY A 260 -15.25 -9.32 4.74
N ALA A 261 -16.08 -9.84 3.84
CA ALA A 261 -16.67 -9.08 2.73
C ALA A 261 -17.70 -8.05 3.22
N ILE A 262 -18.54 -8.42 4.19
CA ILE A 262 -19.49 -7.48 4.82
C ILE A 262 -18.73 -6.36 5.53
N ARG A 263 -17.67 -6.70 6.29
CA ARG A 263 -16.87 -5.70 7.01
C ARG A 263 -16.14 -4.75 6.05
N ALA A 264 -15.61 -5.27 4.94
CA ALA A 264 -14.97 -4.48 3.89
C ALA A 264 -15.97 -3.58 3.15
N ALA A 265 -17.16 -4.09 2.82
CA ALA A 265 -18.23 -3.30 2.21
C ALA A 265 -18.72 -2.18 3.15
N GLN A 266 -18.85 -2.46 4.45
CA GLN A 266 -19.22 -1.47 5.46
C GLN A 266 -18.14 -0.40 5.65
N SER A 267 -16.85 -0.74 5.62
CA SER A 267 -15.77 0.25 5.70
C SER A 267 -15.70 1.11 4.44
N ALA A 268 -15.79 0.51 3.25
CA ALA A 268 -15.81 1.24 1.98
C ALA A 268 -17.04 2.17 1.86
N PHE A 269 -18.20 1.73 2.34
CA PHE A 269 -19.41 2.55 2.39
C PHE A 269 -19.26 3.73 3.35
N ARG A 270 -18.68 3.51 4.55
CA ARG A 270 -18.39 4.59 5.50
C ARG A 270 -17.43 5.60 4.91
N GLU A 271 -16.36 5.15 4.27
CA GLU A 271 -15.36 6.02 3.62
C GLU A 271 -15.96 6.82 2.46
N THR A 272 -16.78 6.19 1.63
CA THR A 272 -17.47 6.88 0.52
C THR A 272 -18.42 7.95 1.06
N ARG A 273 -19.16 7.63 2.13
CA ARG A 273 -20.09 8.55 2.77
C ARG A 273 -19.39 9.71 3.47
N THR A 274 -18.27 9.47 4.16
CA THR A 274 -17.47 10.55 4.75
C THR A 274 -16.87 11.44 3.67
N ARG A 275 -16.36 10.85 2.58
CA ARG A 275 -15.86 11.61 1.42
C ARG A 275 -16.95 12.48 0.79
N GLN A 276 -18.15 11.94 0.56
CA GLN A 276 -19.28 12.70 0.04
C GLN A 276 -19.69 13.83 1.00
N GLY A 277 -19.79 13.55 2.31
CA GLY A 277 -20.09 14.58 3.30
C GLY A 277 -19.07 15.71 3.34
N LEU A 278 -17.78 15.41 3.19
CA LEU A 278 -16.73 16.42 3.06
C LEU A 278 -16.88 17.24 1.78
N LEU A 279 -17.13 16.60 0.63
CA LEU A 279 -17.32 17.29 -0.65
C LEU A 279 -18.54 18.22 -0.63
N ASP A 280 -19.65 17.78 -0.04
CA ASP A 280 -20.85 18.60 0.10
C ASP A 280 -20.60 19.79 1.04
N ALA A 281 -19.83 19.60 2.11
CA ALA A 281 -19.40 20.71 2.96
C ALA A 281 -18.51 21.70 2.20
N PHE A 282 -17.52 21.22 1.43
CA PHE A 282 -16.68 22.07 0.58
C PHE A 282 -17.49 22.87 -0.45
N ARG A 283 -18.50 22.26 -1.07
CA ARG A 283 -19.39 22.95 -2.01
C ARG A 283 -20.18 24.06 -1.32
N LYS A 284 -20.81 23.76 -0.19
CA LYS A 284 -21.55 24.76 0.60
C LYS A 284 -20.67 25.92 1.04
N HIS A 285 -19.47 25.63 1.55
CA HIS A 285 -18.51 26.67 1.92
C HIS A 285 -18.04 27.50 0.72
N SER A 286 -17.88 26.89 -0.45
CA SER A 286 -17.51 27.63 -1.67
C SER A 286 -18.63 28.55 -2.13
N GLU A 287 -19.88 28.08 -2.12
CA GLU A 287 -21.06 28.89 -2.43
C GLU A 287 -21.22 30.06 -1.45
N GLU A 288 -21.02 29.82 -0.15
CA GLU A 288 -21.05 30.85 0.89
C GLU A 288 -19.95 31.89 0.68
N ILE A 289 -18.71 31.47 0.38
CA ILE A 289 -17.61 32.38 0.05
C ILE A 289 -17.94 33.23 -1.17
N ASP A 290 -18.55 32.66 -2.20
CA ASP A 290 -18.94 33.41 -3.41
C ASP A 290 -20.05 34.43 -3.12
N VAL A 291 -21.01 34.11 -2.26
CA VAL A 291 -22.02 35.06 -1.79
C VAL A 291 -21.37 36.20 -1.01
N LEU A 292 -20.51 35.88 -0.05
CA LEU A 292 -19.80 36.87 0.76
C LEU A 292 -18.92 37.79 -0.09
N ARG A 293 -18.27 37.26 -1.14
CA ARG A 293 -17.52 38.07 -2.11
C ARG A 293 -18.41 39.06 -2.86
N ARG A 294 -19.58 38.63 -3.35
CA ARG A 294 -20.53 39.53 -4.03
C ARG A 294 -21.08 40.60 -3.09
N GLU A 295 -21.35 40.24 -1.83
CA GLU A 295 -21.82 41.20 -0.83
C GLU A 295 -20.73 42.21 -0.48
N LEU A 296 -19.48 41.75 -0.34
CA LEU A 296 -18.32 42.61 -0.14
C LEU A 296 -18.15 43.58 -1.30
N ASP A 297 -18.23 43.12 -2.55
CA ASP A 297 -18.13 43.96 -3.75
C ASP A 297 -19.27 44.98 -3.81
N ARG A 298 -20.49 44.59 -3.46
CA ARG A 298 -21.64 45.50 -3.37
C ARG A 298 -21.45 46.59 -2.31
N LEU A 299 -20.93 46.22 -1.13
CA LEU A 299 -20.60 47.19 -0.07
C LEU A 299 -19.44 48.08 -0.49
N ARG A 300 -18.46 47.54 -1.21
CA ARG A 300 -17.34 48.29 -1.80
C ARG A 300 -17.84 49.33 -2.81
N GLN A 301 -18.71 48.96 -3.75
CA GLN A 301 -19.32 49.90 -4.70
C GLN A 301 -20.11 51.04 -4.03
N ARG A 302 -20.69 50.80 -2.85
CA ARG A 302 -21.43 51.81 -2.10
C ARG A 302 -20.53 52.76 -1.31
N THR A 303 -19.32 52.30 -0.94
CA THR A 303 -18.43 53.00 0.00
C THR A 303 -17.22 53.61 -0.70
N PHE A 304 -16.82 53.05 -1.84
CA PHE A 304 -15.67 53.46 -2.65
C PHE A 304 -16.13 53.93 -4.05
N PRO A 305 -15.51 54.97 -4.64
CA PRO A 305 -15.68 55.26 -6.05
C PRO A 305 -15.10 54.11 -6.88
N SER A 306 -15.89 53.43 -7.70
CA SER A 306 -15.40 52.35 -8.55
C SER A 306 -14.57 52.94 -9.71
N PHE A 307 -13.25 52.86 -9.63
CA PHE A 307 -12.35 53.09 -10.78
C PHE A 307 -12.01 51.80 -11.52
N VAL A 308 -12.90 50.81 -11.50
CA VAL A 308 -12.81 49.69 -12.44
C VAL A 308 -13.24 50.24 -13.79
N GLN A 309 -12.30 50.86 -14.49
CA GLN A 309 -12.36 50.92 -15.94
C GLN A 309 -12.44 49.46 -16.39
N LEU A 310 -13.63 49.02 -16.76
CA LEU A 310 -13.76 47.94 -17.71
C LEU A 310 -12.80 48.33 -18.84
N HIS A 311 -11.79 47.50 -19.09
CA HIS A 311 -11.10 47.55 -20.37
C HIS A 311 -12.15 47.21 -21.42
N GLU A 312 -13.00 48.17 -21.80
CA GLU A 312 -13.59 48.20 -23.12
C GLU A 312 -12.39 48.19 -24.05
N GLU A 313 -12.19 47.05 -24.71
CA GLU A 313 -11.23 46.94 -25.78
C GLU A 313 -11.45 48.14 -26.71
N ARG A 314 -10.46 49.02 -26.76
CA ARG A 314 -10.44 50.11 -27.73
C ARG A 314 -10.65 49.44 -29.10
N PRO A 315 -11.66 49.84 -29.88
CA PRO A 315 -11.89 49.23 -31.18
C PRO A 315 -10.59 49.32 -32.00
N PRO A 316 -10.21 48.25 -32.71
CA PRO A 316 -8.96 48.22 -33.46
C PRO A 316 -8.94 49.39 -34.43
N ASN A 317 -7.82 50.10 -34.43
CA ASN A 317 -7.59 51.24 -35.32
C ASN A 317 -7.72 50.74 -36.77
N PRO A 318 -8.50 51.40 -37.65
CA PRO A 318 -8.79 50.88 -39.00
C PRO A 318 -7.59 50.85 -39.96
N ASP A 319 -6.42 51.33 -39.54
CA ASP A 319 -5.28 51.59 -40.44
C ASP A 319 -4.06 50.69 -40.18
N HIS A 320 -4.25 49.40 -39.85
CA HIS A 320 -3.13 48.45 -39.88
C HIS A 320 -3.36 47.35 -40.93
N TYR A 321 -3.00 47.68 -42.17
CA TYR A 321 -2.68 46.70 -43.21
C TYR A 321 -1.23 46.22 -43.03
N GLY A 322 -1.08 44.94 -42.67
CA GLY A 322 0.07 44.06 -42.99
C GLY A 322 1.41 44.33 -42.29
N PRO A 323 2.42 43.46 -42.53
CA PRO A 323 2.44 42.29 -43.41
C PRO A 323 2.00 40.96 -42.78
#